data_AF-A0A358SNB3-F1
#
_entry.id   AF-A0A358SNB3-F1
#
_cell.length_a   1.000
_cell.length_b   1.000
_cell.length_c   1.000
_cell.angle_alpha   90.00
_cell.angle_beta   90.00
_cell.angle_gamma   90.00
#
_symmetry.space_group_name_H-M   'P 1'
#
loop_
_entity.id
_entity.type
_entity.pdbx_description
1 polymer ?
#
loop_
_entity_poly.entity_id
_entity_poly.type
_entity_poly.pdbx_seq_one_letter_code
_entity_poly.pdbx_strand_id
1 'polypeptide(L)'
;MPEPTPQCCPSPTTEGPAVSASCLIVPWISSRIAIVAASLGSNLQVTTYCGSAQGCGYDQFMAGQEHASSPLAEALTRVGDRWTLLVVEALLTRPRRFNDLLGQIPGIAPNILSERLKRLEREALLVVRPYSERPPRSEYALTAAGKELAGALRLLAHWGAAHADPSAAPRHNACGTPVEARWYCPTCDALTGDEPAQAEVHFV
;
A
#
# COMPACT_ATOMS: atom_id res chain seq x y z
N MET A 1 15.18 -41.74 20.48
CA MET A 1 14.92 -41.44 19.05
C MET A 1 15.71 -40.18 18.71
N PRO A 2 16.76 -40.24 17.88
CA PRO A 2 17.42 -39.04 17.40
C PRO A 2 16.61 -38.40 16.26
N GLU A 3 16.48 -37.08 16.30
CA GLU A 3 15.88 -36.24 15.26
C GLU A 3 16.68 -36.31 13.94
N PRO A 4 16.04 -36.27 12.76
CA PRO A 4 16.76 -36.19 11.50
C PRO A 4 17.29 -34.76 11.28
N THR A 5 18.62 -34.63 11.22
CA THR A 5 19.30 -33.42 10.74
C THR A 5 18.88 -33.09 9.30
N PRO A 6 18.54 -31.82 8.98
CA PRO A 6 18.28 -31.43 7.60
C PRO A 6 19.58 -31.44 6.79
N GLN A 7 19.62 -32.26 5.75
CA GLN A 7 20.71 -32.28 4.76
C GLN A 7 20.65 -30.98 3.94
N CYS A 8 21.68 -30.14 4.07
CA CYS A 8 21.89 -29.02 3.16
C CYS A 8 22.10 -29.54 1.73
N CYS A 9 21.35 -28.98 0.77
CA CYS A 9 21.65 -29.12 -0.65
C CYS A 9 23.06 -28.56 -0.95
N PRO A 10 23.80 -29.14 -1.91
CA PRO A 10 25.08 -28.57 -2.33
C PRO A 10 24.83 -27.22 -3.03
N SER A 11 25.58 -26.21 -2.60
CA SER A 11 25.65 -24.90 -3.26
C SER A 11 26.19 -25.03 -4.69
N PRO A 12 25.65 -24.29 -5.67
CA PRO A 12 26.16 -24.34 -7.03
C PRO A 12 27.58 -23.76 -7.10
N THR A 13 28.51 -24.57 -7.58
CA THR A 13 29.87 -24.17 -7.94
C THR A 13 29.83 -23.18 -9.11
N THR A 14 30.30 -21.95 -8.86
CA THR A 14 30.44 -20.89 -9.87
C THR A 14 31.74 -21.08 -10.65
N GLU A 15 31.71 -21.81 -11.76
CA GLU A 15 32.79 -21.76 -12.77
C GLU A 15 32.18 -21.80 -14.19
N GLY A 16 32.21 -20.66 -14.89
CA GLY A 16 31.77 -20.52 -16.29
C GLY A 16 31.67 -19.05 -16.71
N PRO A 17 32.04 -18.69 -17.95
CA PRO A 17 32.83 -17.50 -18.24
C PRO A 17 32.04 -16.18 -18.27
N ALA A 18 32.75 -15.10 -17.93
CA ALA A 18 32.32 -13.73 -18.05
C ALA A 18 31.91 -13.39 -19.49
N VAL A 19 30.61 -13.15 -19.69
CA VAL A 19 30.08 -12.45 -20.86
C VAL A 19 29.50 -11.12 -20.39
N SER A 20 30.21 -10.05 -20.71
CA SER A 20 29.76 -8.67 -20.59
C SER A 20 28.57 -8.44 -21.53
N ALA A 21 27.37 -8.38 -20.98
CA ALA A 21 26.17 -7.98 -21.71
C ALA A 21 25.82 -6.54 -21.34
N SER A 22 26.27 -5.61 -22.18
CA SER A 22 25.83 -4.21 -22.18
C SER A 22 24.31 -4.15 -22.30
N CYS A 23 23.65 -3.52 -21.32
CA CYS A 23 22.25 -3.13 -21.41
C CYS A 23 22.09 -2.06 -22.49
N LEU A 24 21.65 -2.48 -23.68
CA LEU A 24 20.98 -1.59 -24.64
C LEU A 24 19.51 -2.00 -24.67
N ILE A 25 18.69 -1.32 -23.85
CA ILE A 25 17.24 -1.34 -23.99
C ILE A 25 16.91 -0.37 -25.12
N VAL A 26 16.61 -0.92 -26.30
CA VAL A 26 16.02 -0.20 -27.43
C VAL A 26 14.50 -0.21 -27.25
N PRO A 27 13.79 0.93 -27.41
CA PRO A 27 12.33 0.99 -27.36
C PRO A 27 11.70 0.69 -28.74
N TRP A 28 10.39 0.35 -28.73
CA TRP A 28 9.42 0.33 -29.85
C TRP A 28 9.14 -1.00 -30.62
N ILE A 29 7.84 -1.22 -30.92
CA ILE A 29 7.13 -2.22 -31.79
C ILE A 29 6.62 -3.47 -31.04
N SER A 30 5.35 -3.68 -30.73
CA SER A 30 4.05 -3.59 -31.42
C SER A 30 3.80 -4.64 -32.53
N SER A 31 2.93 -5.60 -32.21
CA SER A 31 2.07 -6.38 -33.12
C SER A 31 2.64 -7.53 -33.97
N ARG A 32 1.98 -8.68 -33.74
CA ARG A 32 1.34 -9.60 -34.70
C ARG A 32 2.18 -10.66 -35.45
N ILE A 33 1.81 -11.91 -35.14
CA ILE A 33 1.47 -13.02 -36.06
C ILE A 33 2.53 -13.39 -37.11
N ALA A 34 3.03 -14.62 -37.03
CA ALA A 34 3.50 -15.36 -38.20
C ALA A 34 2.94 -16.79 -38.17
N ILE A 35 2.04 -17.06 -39.11
CA ILE A 35 1.72 -18.39 -39.60
C ILE A 35 2.71 -18.68 -40.74
N VAL A 36 3.42 -19.80 -40.70
CA VAL A 36 3.96 -20.43 -41.92
C VAL A 36 3.74 -21.94 -41.84
N ALA A 37 3.12 -22.45 -42.90
CA ALA A 37 2.80 -23.85 -43.13
C ALA A 37 3.93 -24.57 -43.90
N ALA A 38 4.01 -25.88 -43.66
CA ALA A 38 4.41 -26.98 -44.55
C ALA A 38 5.78 -26.94 -45.27
N SER A 39 6.61 -27.97 -45.05
CA SER A 39 6.57 -29.18 -45.88
C SER A 39 7.55 -30.24 -45.37
N LEU A 40 7.24 -31.49 -45.76
CA LEU A 40 7.69 -32.76 -45.18
C LEU A 40 9.14 -33.11 -45.49
N GLY A 41 9.78 -33.81 -44.55
CA GLY A 41 10.99 -34.58 -44.83
C GLY A 41 11.58 -35.21 -43.57
N SER A 42 11.40 -36.53 -43.47
CA SER A 42 12.22 -37.44 -42.66
C SER A 42 11.84 -37.65 -41.18
N ASN A 43 11.34 -38.87 -40.96
CA ASN A 43 11.18 -39.59 -39.71
C ASN A 43 12.30 -39.36 -38.69
N LEU A 44 12.08 -38.42 -37.77
CA LEU A 44 12.42 -38.65 -36.37
C LEU A 44 11.13 -38.81 -35.60
N GLN A 45 11.04 -39.90 -34.84
CA GLN A 45 9.95 -40.17 -33.92
C GLN A 45 9.85 -39.02 -32.92
N VAL A 46 8.89 -38.13 -33.13
CA VAL A 46 8.38 -37.25 -32.09
C VAL A 46 7.71 -38.17 -31.08
N THR A 47 8.37 -38.45 -29.97
CA THR A 47 7.68 -38.92 -28.77
C THR A 47 6.69 -37.83 -28.40
N THR A 48 5.42 -38.02 -28.77
CA THR A 48 4.29 -37.25 -28.28
C THR A 48 4.21 -37.50 -26.79
N TYR A 49 4.85 -36.64 -25.99
CA TYR A 49 4.56 -36.55 -24.57
C TYR A 49 3.23 -35.83 -24.43
N CYS A 50 2.14 -36.61 -24.35
CA CYS A 50 0.89 -36.10 -23.82
C CYS A 50 1.04 -36.07 -22.29
N GLY A 51 1.61 -34.97 -21.80
CA GLY A 51 1.71 -34.66 -20.38
C GLY A 51 0.96 -33.37 -20.13
N SER A 52 -0.35 -33.51 -19.92
CA SER A 52 -1.22 -32.47 -19.40
C SER A 52 -0.61 -31.79 -18.18
N ALA A 53 -0.63 -30.46 -18.23
CA ALA A 53 -0.93 -29.56 -17.12
C ALA A 53 -0.19 -29.82 -15.81
N GLN A 54 0.96 -29.18 -15.62
CA GLN A 54 1.29 -28.56 -14.34
C GLN A 54 2.42 -27.56 -14.54
N GLY A 55 2.06 -26.28 -14.58
CA GLY A 55 2.98 -25.19 -14.24
C GLY A 55 3.35 -25.32 -12.75
N CYS A 56 4.23 -26.25 -12.43
CA CYS A 56 4.94 -26.33 -11.15
C CYS A 56 6.17 -25.43 -11.27
N GLY A 57 6.41 -24.40 -10.46
CA GLY A 57 5.63 -23.87 -9.37
C GLY A 57 6.13 -22.46 -9.06
N TYR A 58 5.24 -21.49 -9.23
CA TYR A 58 5.35 -20.20 -8.56
C TYR A 58 4.05 -19.88 -7.78
N ASP A 59 2.91 -20.44 -8.19
CA ASP A 59 1.64 -20.30 -7.46
C ASP A 59 1.61 -21.09 -6.13
N GLN A 60 2.32 -22.21 -6.05
CA GLN A 60 2.17 -23.13 -4.92
C GLN A 60 3.09 -22.80 -3.72
N PHE A 61 4.06 -21.90 -3.89
CA PHE A 61 4.95 -21.44 -2.81
C PHE A 61 4.44 -20.19 -2.06
N MET A 62 3.32 -19.60 -2.49
CA MET A 62 2.70 -18.46 -1.79
C MET A 62 1.44 -18.86 -0.99
N ALA A 63 1.01 -20.12 -1.07
CA ALA A 63 -0.06 -20.67 -0.25
C ALA A 63 0.52 -21.26 1.03
N GLY A 64 0.88 -20.41 2.00
CA GLY A 64 1.44 -20.95 3.25
C GLY A 64 2.04 -19.98 4.25
N GLN A 65 1.68 -18.70 4.22
CA GLN A 65 1.83 -17.85 5.40
C GLN A 65 0.54 -17.06 5.57
N GLU A 66 -0.42 -17.62 6.29
CA GLU A 66 -1.33 -16.78 7.07
C GLU A 66 -0.45 -16.04 8.08
N HIS A 67 0.10 -14.91 7.65
CA HIS A 67 0.64 -13.90 8.55
C HIS A 67 -0.50 -13.66 9.56
N ALA A 68 -0.27 -13.95 10.85
CA ALA A 68 -1.16 -13.46 11.89
C ALA A 68 -1.36 -11.97 11.60
N SER A 69 -2.58 -11.57 11.22
CA SER A 69 -2.81 -10.24 10.69
C SER A 69 -2.45 -9.25 11.77
N SER A 70 -1.30 -8.59 11.61
CA SER A 70 -0.91 -7.57 12.57
C SER A 70 -2.00 -6.50 12.55
N PRO A 71 -2.25 -5.79 13.67
CA PRO A 71 -3.23 -4.70 13.68
C PRO A 71 -2.97 -3.67 12.58
N LEU A 72 -1.69 -3.48 12.22
CA LEU A 72 -1.29 -2.66 11.08
C LEU A 72 -1.72 -3.27 9.72
N ALA A 73 -1.54 -4.57 9.50
CA ALA A 73 -1.97 -5.23 8.27
C ALA A 73 -3.50 -5.14 8.07
N GLU A 74 -4.28 -5.27 9.14
CA GLU A 74 -5.73 -5.08 9.11
C GLU A 74 -6.09 -3.63 8.75
N ALA A 75 -5.42 -2.64 9.36
CA ALA A 75 -5.61 -1.23 9.02
C ALA A 75 -5.27 -0.95 7.54
N LEU A 76 -4.14 -1.47 7.06
CA LEU A 76 -3.70 -1.28 5.66
C LEU A 76 -4.62 -1.96 4.65
N THR A 77 -5.28 -3.06 5.02
CA THR A 77 -6.27 -3.71 4.15
C THR A 77 -7.49 -2.80 3.93
N ARG A 78 -7.88 -2.02 4.95
CA ARG A 78 -9.01 -1.08 4.89
C ARG A 78 -8.64 0.25 4.26
N VAL A 79 -7.53 0.86 4.71
CA VAL A 79 -7.17 2.25 4.37
C VAL A 79 -5.80 2.43 3.72
N GLY A 80 -5.07 1.36 3.41
CA GLY A 80 -3.67 1.40 2.95
C GLY A 80 -3.42 1.86 1.53
N ASP A 81 -4.37 2.53 0.86
CA ASP A 81 -4.12 3.18 -0.42
C ASP A 81 -4.04 4.70 -0.29
N ARG A 82 -3.18 5.30 -1.12
CA ARG A 82 -2.92 6.74 -1.16
C ARG A 82 -4.19 7.57 -1.22
N TRP A 83 -5.14 7.21 -2.07
CA TRP A 83 -6.32 8.04 -2.33
C TRP A 83 -7.32 7.98 -1.18
N THR A 84 -7.51 6.83 -0.54
CA THR A 84 -8.38 6.72 0.63
C THR A 84 -7.95 7.65 1.75
N LEU A 85 -6.66 7.68 2.09
CA LEU A 85 -6.17 8.55 3.18
C LEU A 85 -6.43 10.03 2.88
N LEU A 86 -6.21 10.48 1.63
CA LEU A 86 -6.50 11.86 1.20
C LEU A 86 -8.00 12.17 1.19
N VAL A 87 -8.85 11.20 0.82
CA VAL A 87 -10.31 11.36 0.88
C VAL A 87 -10.78 11.51 2.32
N VAL A 88 -10.28 10.67 3.24
CA VAL A 88 -10.61 10.76 4.67
C VAL A 88 -10.14 12.10 5.23
N GLU A 89 -8.90 12.51 4.94
CA GLU A 89 -8.35 13.81 5.36
C GLU A 89 -9.24 14.98 4.91
N ALA A 90 -9.67 15.01 3.65
CA ALA A 90 -10.55 16.04 3.10
C ALA A 90 -11.90 16.13 3.85
N LEU A 91 -12.42 14.99 4.33
CA LEU A 91 -13.71 14.87 5.01
C LEU A 91 -13.65 15.07 6.54
N LEU A 92 -12.46 15.12 7.15
CA LEU A 92 -12.30 15.31 8.60
C LEU A 92 -12.89 16.64 9.09
N THR A 93 -12.82 17.69 8.26
CA THR A 93 -13.26 19.04 8.64
C THR A 93 -14.77 19.22 8.54
N ARG A 94 -15.39 18.73 7.46
CA ARG A 94 -16.82 18.85 7.20
C ARG A 94 -17.27 17.83 6.15
N PRO A 95 -18.58 17.55 6.08
CA PRO A 95 -19.17 16.87 4.93
C PRO A 95 -18.90 17.63 3.63
N ARG A 96 -18.66 16.89 2.54
CA ARG A 96 -18.34 17.47 1.22
C ARG A 96 -19.09 16.78 0.10
N ARG A 97 -19.31 17.52 -0.99
CA ARG A 97 -19.87 17.00 -2.23
C ARG A 97 -18.78 16.33 -3.05
N PHE A 98 -19.18 15.51 -4.02
CA PHE A 98 -18.24 14.86 -4.93
C PHE A 98 -17.31 15.86 -5.65
N ASN A 99 -17.87 16.93 -6.20
CA ASN A 99 -17.09 17.96 -6.90
C ASN A 99 -16.17 18.75 -5.96
N ASP A 100 -16.58 18.95 -4.71
CA ASP A 100 -15.73 19.61 -3.71
C ASP A 100 -14.50 18.73 -3.42
N LEU A 101 -14.67 17.41 -3.35
CA LEU A 101 -13.58 16.45 -3.16
C LEU A 101 -12.65 16.41 -4.37
N LEU A 102 -13.19 16.42 -5.59
CA LEU A 102 -12.38 16.52 -6.81
C LEU A 102 -11.52 17.78 -6.85
N GLY A 103 -12.08 18.92 -6.44
CA GLY A 103 -11.34 20.18 -6.39
C GLY A 103 -10.30 20.24 -5.28
N GLN A 104 -10.51 19.51 -4.19
CA GLN A 104 -9.61 19.52 -3.03
C GLN A 104 -8.45 18.53 -3.16
N ILE A 105 -8.63 17.42 -3.87
CA ILE A 105 -7.63 16.34 -3.98
C ILE A 105 -6.97 16.41 -5.37
N PRO A 106 -5.81 17.05 -5.50
CA PRO A 106 -5.18 17.23 -6.80
C PRO A 106 -4.74 15.89 -7.41
N GLY A 107 -5.07 15.69 -8.67
CA GLY A 107 -4.64 14.53 -9.47
C GLY A 107 -5.47 13.25 -9.30
N ILE A 108 -6.53 13.26 -8.48
CA ILE A 108 -7.43 12.10 -8.40
C ILE A 108 -8.37 12.08 -9.62
N ALA A 109 -8.45 10.92 -10.29
CA ALA A 109 -9.41 10.74 -11.37
C ALA A 109 -10.84 10.49 -10.81
N PRO A 110 -11.91 10.98 -11.46
CA PRO A 110 -13.28 10.85 -10.95
C PRO A 110 -13.76 9.42 -10.74
N ASN A 111 -13.33 8.49 -11.59
CA ASN A 111 -13.61 7.06 -11.44
C ASN A 111 -12.96 6.49 -10.18
N ILE A 112 -11.70 6.84 -9.90
CA ILE A 112 -10.97 6.42 -8.70
C ILE A 112 -11.62 6.99 -7.44
N LEU A 113 -11.98 8.28 -7.43
CA LEU A 113 -12.69 8.89 -6.31
C LEU A 113 -14.01 8.14 -6.03
N SER A 114 -14.78 7.84 -7.07
CA SER A 114 -16.04 7.10 -6.94
C SER A 114 -15.84 5.70 -6.37
N GLU A 115 -14.82 4.98 -6.82
CA GLU A 115 -14.46 3.65 -6.31
C GLU A 115 -14.08 3.69 -4.83
N ARG A 116 -13.26 4.68 -4.43
CA ARG A 116 -12.79 4.85 -3.04
C ARG A 116 -13.94 5.23 -2.11
N LEU A 117 -14.82 6.14 -2.52
CA LEU A 117 -16.01 6.49 -1.75
C LEU A 117 -16.92 5.28 -1.51
N LYS A 118 -17.17 4.47 -2.55
CA LYS A 118 -17.93 3.22 -2.42
C LYS A 118 -17.25 2.20 -1.50
N ARG A 119 -15.92 2.12 -1.52
CA ARG A 119 -15.18 1.22 -0.64
C ARG A 119 -15.31 1.65 0.82
N LEU A 120 -15.07 2.93 1.11
CA LEU A 120 -15.21 3.50 2.44
C LEU A 120 -16.64 3.42 2.99
N GLU A 121 -17.66 3.53 2.13
CA GLU A 121 -19.05 3.31 2.51
C GLU A 121 -19.30 1.84 2.90
N ARG A 122 -18.80 0.88 2.11
CA ARG A 122 -18.88 -0.56 2.44
C ARG A 122 -18.17 -0.93 3.74
N GLU A 123 -17.08 -0.26 4.05
CA GLU A 123 -16.34 -0.43 5.31
C GLU A 123 -16.95 0.34 6.49
N ALA A 124 -18.10 1.00 6.30
CA ALA A 124 -18.78 1.83 7.30
C ALA A 124 -17.92 2.98 7.87
N LEU A 125 -16.93 3.46 7.11
CA LEU A 125 -16.08 4.59 7.45
C LEU A 125 -16.68 5.93 7.00
N LEU A 126 -17.56 5.92 6.00
CA LEU A 126 -18.34 7.08 5.60
C LEU A 126 -19.80 6.72 5.36
N VAL A 127 -20.65 7.74 5.34
CA VAL A 127 -22.06 7.66 4.96
C VAL A 127 -22.38 8.72 3.91
N VAL A 128 -23.27 8.36 2.99
CA VAL A 128 -23.85 9.29 2.01
C VAL A 128 -25.11 9.90 2.60
N ARG A 129 -25.16 11.23 2.68
CA ARG A 129 -26.32 11.97 3.20
C ARG A 129 -26.97 12.76 2.07
N PRO A 130 -28.23 12.49 1.71
CA PRO A 130 -28.98 13.38 0.83
C PRO A 130 -29.24 14.70 1.58
N TYR A 131 -28.99 15.83 0.92
CA TYR A 131 -29.28 17.16 1.48
C TYR A 131 -30.27 17.98 0.61
N SER A 132 -30.57 17.50 -0.60
CA SER A 132 -31.56 18.09 -1.50
C SER A 132 -32.23 16.98 -2.30
N GLU A 133 -33.55 16.95 -2.34
CA GLU A 133 -34.32 15.99 -3.15
C GLU A 133 -34.56 16.49 -4.58
N ARG A 134 -34.54 17.82 -4.80
CA ARG A 134 -34.81 18.43 -6.12
C ARG A 134 -33.85 19.61 -6.39
N PRO A 135 -32.77 19.40 -7.18
CA PRO A 135 -32.29 18.13 -7.72
C PRO A 135 -31.74 17.21 -6.61
N PRO A 136 -31.66 15.88 -6.84
CA PRO A 136 -31.01 14.96 -5.91
C PRO A 136 -29.56 15.37 -5.72
N ARG A 137 -29.18 15.75 -4.50
CA ARG A 137 -27.80 16.05 -4.15
C ARG A 137 -27.45 15.39 -2.83
N SER A 138 -26.27 14.78 -2.82
CA SER A 138 -25.74 14.10 -1.66
C SER A 138 -24.38 14.66 -1.27
N GLU A 139 -24.07 14.55 0.01
CA GLU A 139 -22.76 14.83 0.59
C GLU A 139 -22.23 13.57 1.27
N TYR A 140 -20.91 13.48 1.37
CA TYR A 140 -20.21 12.40 2.05
C TYR A 140 -19.77 12.90 3.41
N ALA A 141 -20.03 12.12 4.45
CA ALA A 141 -19.65 12.43 5.82
C ALA A 141 -18.98 11.22 6.48
N LEU A 142 -17.91 11.43 7.25
CA LEU A 142 -17.29 10.36 8.01
C LEU A 142 -18.18 9.89 9.16
N THR A 143 -18.17 8.58 9.41
CA THR A 143 -18.77 7.98 10.60
C THR A 143 -17.91 8.25 11.84
N ALA A 144 -18.34 7.78 13.02
CA ALA A 144 -17.51 7.82 14.22
C ALA A 144 -16.19 7.07 14.00
N ALA A 145 -16.25 5.84 13.48
CA ALA A 145 -15.08 5.04 13.12
C ALA A 145 -14.20 5.74 12.05
N GLY A 146 -14.79 6.36 11.02
CA GLY A 146 -14.04 7.13 10.04
C GLY A 146 -13.30 8.34 10.64
N LYS A 147 -13.85 8.97 11.68
CA LYS A 147 -13.21 10.09 12.38
C LYS A 147 -12.07 9.64 13.30
N GLU A 148 -12.09 8.41 13.81
CA GLU A 148 -10.99 7.87 14.62
C GLU A 148 -9.67 7.81 13.84
N LEU A 149 -9.74 7.68 12.51
CA LEU A 149 -8.58 7.76 11.61
C LEU A 149 -7.86 9.11 11.64
N ALA A 150 -8.48 10.17 12.18
CA ALA A 150 -7.85 11.48 12.31
C ALA A 150 -6.52 11.42 13.07
N GLY A 151 -6.44 10.59 14.12
CA GLY A 151 -5.21 10.40 14.89
C GLY A 151 -4.10 9.82 14.03
N ALA A 152 -4.38 8.70 13.34
CA ALA A 152 -3.43 8.05 12.45
C ALA A 152 -2.96 8.97 11.31
N LEU A 153 -3.87 9.71 10.68
CA LEU A 153 -3.53 10.65 9.62
C LEU A 153 -2.62 11.79 10.11
N ARG A 154 -2.86 12.31 11.32
CA ARG A 154 -1.98 13.34 11.92
C ARG A 154 -0.58 12.81 12.19
N LEU A 155 -0.45 11.56 12.64
CA LEU A 155 0.85 10.92 12.85
C LEU A 155 1.60 10.72 11.53
N LEU A 156 0.90 10.25 10.49
CA LEU A 156 1.47 10.11 9.15
C LEU A 156 1.88 11.47 8.57
N ALA A 157 1.07 12.50 8.76
CA ALA A 157 1.38 13.87 8.32
C ALA A 157 2.60 14.45 9.06
N HIS A 158 2.69 14.22 10.38
CA HIS A 158 3.86 14.61 11.17
C HIS A 158 5.13 13.92 10.68
N TRP A 159 5.09 12.60 10.47
CA TRP A 159 6.21 11.85 9.89
C TRP A 159 6.57 12.37 8.50
N GLY A 160 5.58 12.60 7.63
CA GLY A 160 5.79 13.11 6.27
C GLY A 160 6.44 14.49 6.26
N ALA A 161 6.00 15.39 7.14
CA ALA A 161 6.60 16.72 7.28
C ALA A 161 8.06 16.63 7.71
N ALA A 162 8.40 15.78 8.69
CA ALA A 162 9.79 15.62 9.13
C ALA A 162 10.77 15.18 8.01
N HIS A 163 10.28 14.48 6.97
CA HIS A 163 11.10 13.97 5.87
C HIS A 163 11.05 14.81 4.59
N ALA A 164 10.04 15.69 4.45
CA ALA A 164 9.88 16.53 3.26
C ALA A 164 10.16 18.01 3.55
N ASP A 165 9.56 18.55 4.61
CA ASP A 165 9.67 19.94 5.03
C ASP A 165 9.28 20.08 6.52
N PRO A 166 10.26 20.22 7.43
CA PRO A 166 9.98 20.35 8.87
C PRO A 166 9.11 21.55 9.23
N SER A 167 9.04 22.58 8.38
CA SER A 167 8.18 23.74 8.62
C SER A 167 6.69 23.39 8.53
N ALA A 168 6.35 22.35 7.76
CA ALA A 168 5.00 21.82 7.56
C ALA A 168 4.53 20.87 8.68
N ALA A 169 5.34 20.65 9.72
CA ALA A 169 4.95 19.82 10.85
C ALA A 169 3.69 20.40 11.53
N PRO A 170 2.78 19.55 12.06
CA PRO A 170 1.65 20.02 12.83
C PRO A 170 2.10 20.97 13.95
N ARG A 171 1.38 22.07 14.13
CA ARG A 171 1.67 23.11 15.14
C ARG A 171 0.43 23.38 15.98
N HIS A 172 0.65 23.77 17.23
CA HIS A 172 -0.43 24.19 18.11
C HIS A 172 -1.02 25.52 17.61
N ASN A 173 -2.32 25.52 17.32
CA ASN A 173 -2.99 26.68 16.69
C ASN A 173 -2.84 27.99 17.49
N ALA A 174 -2.70 27.91 18.82
CA ALA A 174 -2.62 29.11 19.66
C ALA A 174 -1.21 29.73 19.72
N CYS A 175 -0.15 28.91 19.71
CA CYS A 175 1.23 29.39 19.96
C CYS A 175 2.23 29.05 18.84
N GLY A 176 1.85 28.24 17.86
CA GLY A 176 2.71 27.86 16.73
C GLY A 176 3.80 26.84 17.05
N THR A 177 3.89 26.36 18.29
CA THR A 177 4.84 25.32 18.70
C THR A 177 4.56 24.02 17.94
N PRO A 178 5.58 23.34 17.36
CA PRO A 178 5.41 22.00 16.78
C PRO A 178 4.82 21.02 17.79
N VAL A 179 3.88 20.19 17.37
CA VAL A 179 3.29 19.17 18.24
C VAL A 179 4.06 17.86 18.11
N GLU A 180 4.36 17.22 19.24
CA GLU A 180 4.98 15.89 19.30
C GLU A 180 3.94 14.83 19.65
N ALA A 181 4.05 13.66 19.02
CA ALA A 181 3.25 12.50 19.37
C ALA A 181 3.99 11.62 20.37
N ARG A 182 3.37 11.37 21.52
CA ARG A 182 3.87 10.47 22.56
C ARG A 182 2.79 9.46 22.92
N TRP A 183 3.19 8.25 23.27
CA TRP A 183 2.29 7.21 23.75
C TRP A 183 2.04 7.42 25.25
N TYR A 184 0.78 7.31 25.68
CA TYR A 184 0.34 7.56 27.06
C TYR A 184 -0.30 6.31 27.68
N CYS A 185 0.11 5.97 28.90
CA CYS A 185 -0.48 4.89 29.69
C CYS A 185 -1.50 5.48 30.68
N PRO A 186 -2.81 5.24 30.50
CA PRO A 186 -3.84 5.75 31.41
C PRO A 186 -3.84 5.07 32.78
N THR A 187 -3.22 3.90 32.92
CA THR A 187 -3.16 3.17 34.19
C THR A 187 -2.12 3.76 35.14
N CYS A 188 -0.95 4.15 34.60
CA CYS A 188 0.17 4.66 35.38
C CYS A 188 0.29 6.19 35.33
N ASP A 189 -0.52 6.86 34.50
CA ASP A 189 -0.44 8.29 34.19
C ASP A 189 0.96 8.73 33.70
N ALA A 190 1.56 7.90 32.84
CA ALA A 190 2.94 8.07 32.37
C ALA A 190 3.05 7.96 30.84
N LEU A 191 4.04 8.64 30.26
CA LEU A 191 4.38 8.48 28.85
C LEU A 191 5.23 7.21 28.66
N THR A 192 4.88 6.39 27.65
CA THR A 192 5.67 5.20 27.31
C THR A 192 6.69 5.57 26.25
N GLY A 193 7.96 5.21 26.46
CA GLY A 193 9.06 5.59 25.58
C GLY A 193 9.95 6.70 26.13
N ASP A 194 9.83 7.05 27.41
CA ASP A 194 10.89 7.72 28.17
C ASP A 194 12.06 6.74 28.38
N GLU A 195 12.73 6.29 27.31
CA GLU A 195 14.17 6.19 27.44
C GLU A 195 14.66 7.64 27.44
N PRO A 196 15.36 8.11 28.49
CA PRO A 196 15.91 9.45 28.49
C PRO A 196 16.70 9.58 27.20
N ALA A 197 16.29 10.51 26.33
CA ALA A 197 17.02 10.86 25.13
C ALA A 197 18.48 10.98 25.55
N GLN A 198 19.30 10.02 25.14
CA GLN A 198 20.72 10.08 25.41
C GLN A 198 21.18 11.40 24.80
N ALA A 199 21.60 12.27 25.69
CA ALA A 199 22.13 13.57 25.39
C ALA A 199 23.39 13.39 24.54
N GLU A 200 23.25 13.32 23.23
CA GLU A 200 24.35 13.58 22.31
C GLU A 200 24.27 15.05 21.89
N VAL A 201 24.57 15.91 22.86
CA VAL A 201 25.14 17.23 22.57
C VAL A 201 26.53 16.99 22.00
N HIS A 202 26.63 16.85 20.68
CA HIS A 202 27.91 17.01 19.98
C HIS A 202 28.26 18.49 20.00
N PHE A 203 29.09 18.88 20.96
CA PHE A 203 29.93 20.07 20.85
C PHE A 203 31.26 19.66 20.21
N VAL A 204 31.49 20.07 18.97
CA VAL A 204 32.84 20.33 18.42
C VAL A 204 32.76 21.58 17.55
#